data_AF-A0A966Q284-F1
#
_entry.id   AF-A0A966Q284-F1
#
_cell.length_a   1.000
_cell.length_b   1.000
_cell.length_c   1.000
_cell.angle_alpha   90.00
_cell.angle_beta   90.00
_cell.angle_gamma   90.00
#
_symmetry.space_group_name_H-M   'P 1'
#
loop_
_entity.id
_entity.type
_entity.pdbx_description
1 polymer ?
#
loop_
_entity_poly.entity_id
_entity_poly.type
_entity_poly.pdbx_seq_one_letter_code
_entity_poly.pdbx_strand_id
1 'polypeptide(L)'
;MTDIIKSILAINPNAQVSVNADDINQITWHNGTQPIPANEILAKQQELIAEYNAKQYQRDRAKDYPSIQEQLDMQYWDKINGTNKWQQAINAVKQKYPK
;
A
#
# COMPACT_ATOMS: atom_id res chain seq x y z
N MET A 1 3.12 -3.13 5.70
CA MET A 1 4.34 -3.84 6.13
C MET A 1 4.19 -5.29 5.72
N THR A 2 5.17 -5.82 5.00
CA THR A 2 5.17 -7.18 4.44
C THR A 2 6.13 -8.04 5.23
N ASP A 3 5.67 -9.19 5.72
CA ASP A 3 6.46 -10.17 6.46
C ASP A 3 6.96 -11.30 5.53
N ILE A 4 7.79 -12.19 6.05
CA ILE A 4 8.40 -13.30 5.29
C ILE A 4 7.32 -14.25 4.78
N ILE A 5 6.30 -14.55 5.58
CA ILE A 5 5.20 -15.45 5.18
C ILE A 5 4.44 -14.87 3.99
N LYS A 6 4.09 -13.58 4.01
CA LYS A 6 3.45 -12.90 2.86
C LYS A 6 4.33 -12.95 1.62
N SER A 7 5.64 -12.79 1.79
CA SER A 7 6.60 -12.84 0.68
C SER A 7 6.67 -14.26 0.07
N ILE A 8 6.68 -15.29 0.91
CA ILE A 8 6.63 -16.70 0.49
C ILE A 8 5.31 -17.00 -0.25
N LEU A 9 4.17 -16.59 0.31
CA LEU A 9 2.86 -16.81 -0.31
C LEU A 9 2.68 -16.03 -1.61
N ALA A 10 3.38 -14.91 -1.79
CA ALA A 10 3.39 -14.19 -3.06
C ALA A 10 4.18 -14.91 -4.17
N ILE A 11 5.13 -15.78 -3.82
CA ILE A 11 5.90 -16.62 -4.76
C ILE A 11 5.17 -17.95 -5.00
N ASN A 12 4.74 -18.60 -3.91
CA ASN A 12 3.97 -19.85 -3.95
C ASN A 12 2.72 -19.71 -3.06
N PRO A 13 1.56 -19.41 -3.67
CA PRO A 13 0.30 -19.22 -2.94
C PRO A 13 -0.17 -20.44 -2.12
N ASN A 14 0.32 -21.64 -2.45
CA ASN A 14 -0.04 -22.88 -1.78
C ASN A 14 1.00 -23.32 -0.74
N ALA A 15 2.05 -22.51 -0.50
CA ALA A 15 3.11 -22.85 0.45
C ALA A 15 2.54 -22.98 1.86
N GLN A 16 2.89 -24.08 2.52
CA GLN A 16 2.56 -24.31 3.92
C GLN A 16 3.83 -24.14 4.73
N VAL A 17 3.89 -23.07 5.53
CA VAL A 17 5.11 -22.62 6.20
C VAL A 17 4.80 -21.99 7.55
N SER A 18 5.72 -22.12 8.50
CA SER A 18 5.74 -21.33 9.72
C SER A 18 7.09 -20.63 9.85
N VAL A 19 7.08 -19.37 10.27
CA VAL A 19 8.30 -18.57 10.47
C VAL A 19 8.34 -18.10 11.91
N ASN A 20 9.45 -18.33 12.59
CA ASN A 20 9.67 -17.81 13.94
C ASN A 20 10.25 -16.40 13.88
N ALA A 21 9.71 -15.47 14.67
CA ALA A 21 10.20 -14.11 14.85
C ALA A 21 10.38 -13.30 13.53
N ASP A 22 9.67 -13.69 12.46
CA ASP A 22 9.86 -13.13 11.11
C ASP A 22 11.33 -13.17 10.64
N ASP A 23 12.08 -14.22 11.01
CA ASP A 23 13.49 -14.42 10.66
C ASP A 23 13.63 -15.38 9.47
N ILE A 24 14.35 -14.94 8.43
CA ILE A 24 14.59 -15.69 7.18
C ILE A 24 15.35 -17.00 7.42
N ASN A 25 16.07 -17.11 8.54
CA ASN A 25 16.81 -18.30 8.91
C ASN A 25 15.98 -19.29 9.76
N GLN A 26 14.76 -18.91 10.15
CA GLN A 26 13.90 -19.71 11.04
C GLN A 26 12.58 -20.09 10.35
N ILE A 27 12.70 -20.65 9.15
CA ILE A 27 11.59 -21.09 8.32
C ILE A 27 11.42 -22.60 8.41
N THR A 28 10.24 -23.06 8.82
CA THR A 28 9.85 -24.47 8.78
C THR A 28 8.83 -24.69 7.67
N TRP A 29 9.19 -25.51 6.69
CA TRP A 29 8.35 -25.89 5.55
C TRP A 29 7.54 -27.15 5.87
N HIS A 30 6.23 -27.12 5.60
CA HIS A 30 5.29 -28.19 5.94
C HIS A 30 4.75 -28.88 4.70
N ASN A 31 4.24 -30.11 4.87
CA ASN A 31 3.44 -30.84 3.88
C ASN A 31 4.09 -30.94 2.49
N GLY A 32 5.41 -31.16 2.46
CA GLY A 32 6.17 -31.31 1.22
C GLY A 32 6.34 -30.02 0.42
N THR A 33 6.04 -28.85 1.00
CA THR A 33 6.33 -27.56 0.36
C THR A 33 7.82 -27.45 0.07
N GLN A 34 8.16 -27.27 -1.20
CA GLN A 34 9.56 -27.11 -1.62
C GLN A 34 10.13 -25.80 -1.03
N PRO A 35 11.28 -25.85 -0.33
CA PRO A 35 11.92 -24.65 0.19
C PRO A 35 12.26 -23.66 -0.92
N ILE A 36 11.86 -22.40 -0.72
CA ILE A 36 12.21 -21.28 -1.60
C ILE A 36 13.54 -20.68 -1.14
N PRO A 37 14.48 -20.36 -2.05
CA PRO A 37 15.74 -19.72 -1.69
C PRO A 37 15.54 -18.38 -0.96
N ALA A 38 16.33 -18.16 0.09
CA ALA A 38 16.21 -16.96 0.93
C ALA A 38 16.36 -15.65 0.14
N ASN A 39 17.25 -15.62 -0.85
CA ASN A 39 17.44 -14.46 -1.72
C ASN A 39 16.18 -14.14 -2.55
N GLU A 40 15.42 -15.14 -2.99
CA GLU A 40 14.17 -14.93 -3.73
C GLU A 40 13.06 -14.40 -2.81
N ILE A 41 12.97 -14.93 -1.59
CA ILE A 41 12.02 -14.45 -0.57
C ILE A 41 12.32 -12.99 -0.23
N LEU A 42 13.59 -12.64 0.03
CA LEU A 42 14.01 -11.28 0.34
C LEU A 42 13.80 -10.33 -0.85
N ALA A 43 14.09 -10.77 -2.07
CA ALA A 43 13.82 -9.99 -3.27
C ALA A 43 12.32 -9.68 -3.40
N LYS A 44 11.45 -10.68 -3.18
CA LYS A 44 10.01 -10.47 -3.20
C LYS A 44 9.53 -9.57 -2.07
N GLN A 45 10.10 -9.70 -0.88
CA GLN A 45 9.79 -8.82 0.23
C GLN A 45 10.11 -7.37 -0.10
N GLN A 46 11.30 -7.11 -0.68
CA GLN A 46 11.70 -5.76 -1.11
C GLN A 46 10.78 -5.21 -2.21
N GLU A 47 10.40 -6.03 -3.19
CA GLU A 47 9.42 -5.65 -4.22
C GLU A 47 8.09 -5.20 -3.59
N LEU A 48 7.54 -5.98 -2.67
CA LEU A 48 6.28 -5.67 -2.00
C LEU A 48 6.37 -4.43 -1.10
N ILE A 49 7.51 -4.22 -0.44
CA ILE A 49 7.78 -3.00 0.34
C ILE A 49 7.85 -1.79 -0.60
N ALA A 50 8.57 -1.90 -1.71
CA ALA A 50 8.69 -0.83 -2.70
C ALA A 50 7.32 -0.46 -3.28
N GLU A 51 6.50 -1.45 -3.64
CA GLU A 51 5.14 -1.22 -4.13
C GLU A 51 4.25 -0.54 -3.06
N TYR A 52 4.32 -1.03 -1.81
CA TYR A 52 3.58 -0.43 -0.71
C TYR A 52 3.97 1.03 -0.49
N ASN A 53 5.27 1.34 -0.52
CA ASN A 53 5.81 2.68 -0.34
C ASN A 53 5.48 3.59 -1.53
N ALA A 54 5.56 3.09 -2.76
CA ALA A 54 5.15 3.83 -3.96
C ALA A 54 3.67 4.25 -3.93
N LYS A 55 2.83 3.50 -3.20
CA LYS A 55 1.40 3.82 -2.98
C LYS A 55 1.13 4.62 -1.71
N GLN A 56 2.15 5.04 -0.96
CA GLN A 56 2.00 5.79 0.30
C GLN A 56 1.22 7.09 0.10
N TYR A 57 1.54 7.86 -0.94
CA TYR A 57 0.84 9.11 -1.25
C TYR A 57 -0.67 8.89 -1.46
N GLN A 58 -1.11 7.75 -2.00
CA GLN A 58 -2.53 7.49 -2.22
C GLN A 58 -3.26 7.34 -0.88
N ARG A 59 -2.65 6.62 0.07
CA ARG A 59 -3.21 6.43 1.40
C ARG A 59 -3.27 7.73 2.19
N ASP A 60 -2.23 8.55 2.10
CA ASP A 60 -2.18 9.82 2.84
C ASP A 60 -3.15 10.85 2.25
N ARG A 61 -3.25 10.93 0.91
CA ARG A 61 -4.26 11.78 0.26
C ARG A 61 -5.68 11.32 0.62
N ALA A 62 -5.95 10.02 0.64
CA ALA A 62 -7.28 9.51 0.98
C ALA A 62 -7.74 9.90 2.40
N LYS A 63 -6.80 10.03 3.35
CA LYS A 63 -7.09 10.49 4.71
C LYS A 63 -7.35 11.99 4.79
N ASP A 64 -6.63 12.78 4.00
CA ASP A 64 -6.69 14.26 4.06
C ASP A 64 -7.69 14.86 3.08
N TYR A 65 -8.19 14.11 2.09
CA TYR A 65 -9.24 14.62 1.21
C TYR A 65 -10.50 14.94 2.02
N PRO A 66 -11.17 16.06 1.70
CA PRO A 66 -12.52 16.31 2.20
C PRO A 66 -13.44 15.14 1.82
N SER A 67 -14.49 14.91 2.60
CA SER A 67 -15.47 13.87 2.30
C SER A 67 -16.08 14.08 0.91
N ILE A 68 -16.59 13.00 0.30
CA ILE A 68 -17.26 13.10 -1.01
C ILE A 68 -18.42 14.09 -0.96
N GLN A 69 -19.16 14.14 0.15
CA GLN A 69 -20.26 15.11 0.33
C GLN A 69 -19.76 16.56 0.28
N GLU A 70 -18.71 16.89 1.03
CA GLU A 70 -18.11 18.23 1.01
C GLU A 70 -17.54 18.58 -0.36
N GLN A 71 -16.92 17.62 -1.05
CA GLN A 71 -16.41 17.83 -2.41
C GLN A 71 -17.52 18.13 -3.40
N LEU A 72 -18.66 17.44 -3.32
CA LEU A 72 -19.81 17.69 -4.20
C LEU A 72 -20.46 19.05 -3.89
N ASP A 73 -20.61 19.40 -2.61
CA ASP A 73 -21.13 20.71 -2.19
C ASP A 73 -20.21 21.86 -2.63
N MET A 74 -18.89 21.73 -2.46
CA MET A 74 -17.93 22.70 -2.96
C MET A 74 -18.02 22.88 -4.48
N GLN A 75 -18.15 21.80 -5.25
CA GLN A 75 -18.31 21.90 -6.71
C GLN A 75 -19.60 22.59 -7.12
N TYR A 76 -20.70 22.35 -6.40
CA TYR A 76 -21.96 23.04 -6.63
C TYR A 76 -21.80 24.55 -6.40
N TRP A 77 -21.24 24.95 -5.26
CA TRP A 77 -21.04 26.37 -4.95
C TRP A 77 -20.00 27.06 -5.83
N ASP A 78 -18.95 26.36 -6.24
CA ASP A 78 -17.98 26.86 -7.22
C ASP A 78 -18.66 27.21 -8.54
N LYS A 79 -19.62 26.39 -8.99
CA LYS A 79 -20.42 26.66 -10.19
C LYS A 79 -21.34 27.87 -10.03
N ILE A 80 -21.99 28.03 -8.89
CA ILE A 80 -22.92 29.14 -8.64
C ILE A 80 -22.18 30.47 -8.46
N ASN A 81 -21.04 30.45 -7.76
CA ASN A 81 -20.31 31.65 -7.35
C ASN A 81 -19.13 32.01 -8.26
N GLY A 82 -18.80 31.16 -9.24
CA GLY A 82 -17.61 31.35 -10.09
C GLY A 82 -16.30 31.21 -9.32
N THR A 83 -16.27 30.37 -8.27
CA THR A 83 -15.08 30.12 -7.46
C THR A 83 -14.39 28.80 -7.85
N ASN A 84 -13.24 28.51 -7.25
CA ASN A 84 -12.47 27.28 -7.48
C ASN A 84 -12.00 26.61 -6.17
N LYS A 85 -12.80 26.73 -5.10
CA LYS A 85 -12.47 26.23 -3.76
C LYS A 85 -12.25 24.72 -3.75
N TRP A 86 -13.07 23.96 -4.49
CA TRP A 86 -12.89 22.52 -4.61
C TRP A 86 -11.51 22.19 -5.21
N GLN A 87 -11.14 22.87 -6.30
CA GLN A 87 -9.84 22.67 -6.95
C GLN A 87 -8.69 23.01 -5.99
N GLN A 88 -8.79 24.12 -5.25
CA GLN A 88 -7.80 24.52 -4.26
C GLN A 88 -7.62 23.48 -3.15
N ALA A 89 -8.72 22.95 -2.61
CA ALA A 89 -8.70 21.92 -1.57
C ALA A 89 -8.01 20.63 -2.06
N ILE A 90 -8.36 20.16 -3.26
CA ILE A 90 -7.71 18.99 -3.87
C ILE A 90 -6.22 19.25 -4.15
N ASN A 91 -5.87 20.43 -4.64
CA ASN A 91 -4.48 20.79 -4.92
C ASN A 91 -3.64 20.86 -3.63
N ALA A 92 -4.18 21.41 -2.55
CA ALA A 92 -3.48 21.47 -1.26
C ALA A 92 -3.10 20.07 -0.76
N VAL A 93 -4.03 19.10 -0.85
CA VAL A 93 -3.76 17.70 -0.48
C VAL A 93 -2.70 17.07 -1.39
N LYS A 94 -2.76 17.33 -2.71
CA LYS A 94 -1.76 16.81 -3.66
C LYS A 94 -0.38 17.42 -3.50
N GLN A 95 -0.29 18.69 -3.10
CA GLN A 95 0.96 19.38 -2.79
C GLN A 95 1.58 18.85 -1.50
N LYS A 96 0.75 18.58 -0.48
CA LYS A 96 1.20 17.98 0.79
C LYS A 96 1.75 16.56 0.60
N TYR A 97 1.17 15.78 -0.30
CA TYR A 97 1.59 14.41 -0.59
C TYR A 97 1.88 14.24 -2.09
N PRO A 98 3.07 14.60 -2.59
CA PRO A 98 3.43 14.46 -3.99
C PRO A 98 3.45 13.00 -4.46
N LYS A 99 3.38 12.80 -5.78
CA LYS A 99 3.53 11.47 -6.41
C LYS A 99 4.99 11.13 -6.59
#